data_AF-A0A2G1ZQU8-F1
#
_entry.id   AF-A0A2G1ZQU8-F1
#
_cell.length_a   1.000
_cell.length_b   1.000
_cell.length_c   1.000
_cell.angle_alpha   90.00
_cell.angle_beta   90.00
_cell.angle_gamma   90.00
#
_symmetry.space_group_name_H-M   'P 1'
#
loop_
_entity.id
_entity.type
_entity.pdbx_description
1 polymer ?
#
loop_
_entity_poly.entity_id
_entity_poly.type
_entity_poly.pdbx_seq_one_letter_code
_entity_poly.pdbx_strand_id
1 'polypeptide(L)'
;MEEVKTIEDDKMLNYIGEVLENMPTGWLNLTTHRLDIYDESLAKTQFLDQLEALCNSNNASASALYELPTAFDYIRLGHPLSCVLEWAIAKSYNTKANNVISFSSETTPILAVLRKNLLANVNTQINYTGELPAYFDADVVKNIYGYKFELNKVESIEAVAAFDGSSIFVSQPNDICRFDLVSNVDFYVNIHPHLGSILLVNGEQNENYVSEIQHVRRRETIAMTPVNSL
;
A
#
# COMPACT_ATOMS: atom_id res chain seq x y z
N MET A 1 15.32 7.54 17.65
CA MET A 1 15.77 7.49 16.24
C MET A 1 16.44 6.15 16.07
N GLU A 2 15.69 5.18 15.57
CA GLU A 2 16.25 3.87 15.19
C GLU A 2 16.78 4.05 13.77
N GLU A 3 18.08 3.81 13.57
CA GLU A 3 18.71 3.87 12.25
C GLU A 3 18.07 2.82 11.35
N VAL A 4 17.31 3.27 10.35
CA VAL A 4 16.85 2.41 9.26
C VAL A 4 18.11 1.96 8.50
N LYS A 5 18.53 0.71 8.72
CA LYS A 5 19.61 0.11 7.93
C LYS A 5 19.16 0.04 6.47
N THR A 6 19.81 0.78 5.60
CA THR A 6 19.60 0.72 4.16
C THR A 6 20.16 -0.63 3.66
N ILE A 7 19.28 -1.48 3.13
CA ILE A 7 19.67 -2.71 2.42
C ILE A 7 20.04 -2.28 1.00
N GLU A 8 21.16 -2.75 0.46
CA GLU A 8 21.50 -2.53 -0.95
C GLU A 8 20.40 -3.11 -1.85
N ASP A 9 19.92 -2.35 -2.83
CA ASP A 9 18.77 -2.71 -3.68
C ASP A 9 18.94 -4.09 -4.33
N ASP A 10 20.14 -4.42 -4.80
CA ASP A 10 20.46 -5.73 -5.40
C ASP A 10 20.31 -6.88 -4.40
N LYS A 11 20.69 -6.66 -3.14
CA LYS A 11 20.54 -7.67 -2.07
C LYS A 11 19.07 -7.88 -1.73
N MET A 12 18.28 -6.80 -1.71
CA MET A 12 16.84 -6.85 -1.46
C MET A 12 16.10 -7.60 -2.58
N LEU A 13 16.39 -7.28 -3.84
CA LEU A 13 15.77 -7.96 -4.99
C LEU A 13 16.14 -9.45 -5.05
N ASN A 14 17.40 -9.79 -4.80
CA ASN A 14 17.83 -11.20 -4.71
C ASN A 14 17.09 -11.93 -3.58
N TYR A 15 16.98 -11.32 -2.40
CA TYR A 15 16.25 -11.89 -1.27
C TYR A 15 14.76 -12.12 -1.61
N ILE A 16 14.10 -11.15 -2.27
CA ILE A 16 12.71 -11.33 -2.71
C ILE A 16 12.61 -12.49 -3.71
N GLY A 17 13.55 -12.59 -4.66
CA GLY A 17 13.62 -13.73 -5.58
C GLY A 17 13.67 -15.07 -4.84
N GLU A 18 14.54 -15.18 -3.82
CA GLU A 18 14.63 -16.38 -2.99
C GLU A 18 13.35 -16.62 -2.14
N VAL A 19 12.69 -15.56 -1.65
CA VAL A 19 11.42 -15.67 -0.92
C VAL A 19 10.33 -16.22 -1.83
N LEU A 20 10.21 -15.72 -3.06
CA LEU A 20 9.21 -16.19 -4.02
C LEU A 20 9.47 -17.63 -4.46
N GLU A 21 10.73 -18.05 -4.54
CA GLU A 21 11.11 -19.44 -4.84
C GLU A 21 10.81 -20.39 -3.68
N ASN A 22 11.10 -19.97 -2.44
CA ASN A 22 11.01 -20.81 -1.25
C ASN A 22 9.72 -20.62 -0.43
N MET A 23 8.81 -19.74 -0.85
CA MET A 23 7.60 -19.45 -0.09
C MET A 23 6.80 -20.72 0.20
N PRO A 24 6.24 -20.88 1.41
CA PRO A 24 5.35 -21.98 1.69
C PRO A 24 4.18 -21.99 0.70
N THR A 25 3.85 -23.16 0.13
CA THR A 25 2.70 -23.32 -0.79
C THR A 25 1.39 -22.85 -0.18
N GLY A 26 1.32 -22.80 1.15
CA GLY A 26 0.19 -22.26 1.90
C GLY A 26 -0.07 -20.77 1.65
N TRP A 27 0.95 -19.99 1.29
CA TRP A 27 0.80 -18.58 0.92
C TRP A 27 -0.04 -18.40 -0.36
N LEU A 28 -0.20 -19.42 -1.18
CA LEU A 28 -1.07 -19.35 -2.37
C LEU A 28 -2.40 -20.07 -2.16
N ASN A 29 -2.37 -21.18 -1.44
CA ASN A 29 -3.45 -22.17 -1.48
C ASN A 29 -4.29 -22.21 -0.21
N LEU A 30 -3.80 -21.70 0.92
CA LEU A 30 -4.52 -21.79 2.18
C LEU A 30 -5.42 -20.58 2.39
N THR A 31 -6.65 -20.88 2.78
CA THR A 31 -7.65 -19.91 3.25
C THR A 31 -8.01 -20.19 4.71
N THR A 32 -7.04 -20.64 5.51
CA THR A 32 -7.26 -21.01 6.92
C THR A 32 -6.30 -20.28 7.87
N HIS A 33 -6.84 -19.84 9.00
CA HIS A 33 -6.15 -19.08 10.03
C HIS A 33 -5.13 -19.93 10.78
N ARG A 34 -3.87 -19.47 10.83
CA ARG A 34 -2.86 -19.94 11.79
C ARG A 34 -3.01 -19.19 13.12
N LEU A 35 -4.10 -19.47 13.85
CA LEU A 35 -4.40 -18.82 15.14
C LEU A 35 -3.36 -19.13 16.23
N ASP A 36 -2.50 -20.12 16.01
CA ASP A 36 -1.45 -20.55 16.92
C ASP A 36 -0.31 -19.54 17.06
N ILE A 37 -0.09 -18.68 16.06
CA ILE A 37 1.07 -17.77 15.98
C ILE A 37 0.69 -16.31 15.66
N TYR A 38 -0.60 -15.98 15.71
CA TYR A 38 -1.14 -14.73 15.16
C TYR A 38 -1.72 -13.80 16.23
N ASP A 39 -1.08 -12.64 16.43
CA ASP A 39 -1.68 -11.49 17.13
C ASP A 39 -2.28 -10.53 16.11
N GLU A 40 -3.61 -10.48 16.03
CA GLU A 40 -4.35 -9.63 15.08
C GLU A 40 -3.96 -8.14 15.17
N SER A 41 -3.63 -7.68 16.38
CA SER A 41 -3.28 -6.28 16.61
C SER A 41 -1.94 -5.88 16.01
N LEU A 42 -1.01 -6.84 15.90
CA LEU A 42 0.36 -6.64 15.42
C LEU A 42 0.66 -7.33 14.08
N ALA A 43 -0.30 -8.07 13.53
CA ALA A 43 -0.16 -8.94 12.36
C ALA A 43 0.75 -8.41 11.24
N LYS A 44 0.43 -7.22 10.68
CA LYS A 44 1.23 -6.65 9.58
C LYS A 44 2.64 -6.27 10.06
N THR A 45 2.74 -5.58 11.19
CA THR A 45 4.02 -5.08 11.71
C THR A 45 4.96 -6.21 12.10
N GLN A 46 4.46 -7.20 12.85
CA GLN A 46 5.23 -8.35 13.30
C GLN A 46 5.73 -9.21 12.12
N PHE A 47 4.90 -9.42 11.09
CA PHE A 47 5.31 -10.12 9.87
C PHE A 47 6.47 -9.38 9.19
N LEU A 48 6.34 -8.06 9.01
CA LEU A 48 7.34 -7.23 8.33
C LEU A 48 8.65 -7.16 9.12
N ASP A 49 8.59 -7.01 10.44
CA ASP A 49 9.77 -6.95 11.30
C ASP A 49 10.56 -8.27 11.24
N GLN A 50 9.87 -9.42 11.25
CA GLN A 50 10.51 -10.72 11.11
C GLN A 50 11.03 -10.98 9.70
N LEU A 51 10.29 -10.57 8.66
CA LEU A 51 10.76 -10.65 7.28
C LEU A 51 12.06 -9.83 7.10
N GLU A 52 12.11 -8.63 7.68
CA GLU A 52 13.29 -7.77 7.64
C GLU A 52 14.46 -8.39 8.42
N ALA A 53 14.22 -9.02 9.57
CA ALA A 53 15.24 -9.78 10.29
C ALA A 53 15.79 -10.94 9.45
N LEU A 54 14.92 -11.69 8.76
CA LEU A 54 15.32 -12.77 7.86
C LEU A 54 16.14 -12.25 6.68
N CYS A 55 15.73 -11.16 6.04
CA CYS A 55 16.47 -10.50 4.97
C CYS A 55 17.87 -10.06 5.43
N ASN A 56 17.96 -9.44 6.60
CA ASN A 56 19.24 -9.01 7.18
C ASN A 56 20.18 -10.19 7.46
N SER A 57 19.62 -11.35 7.82
CA SER A 57 20.38 -12.61 8.00
C SER A 57 20.59 -13.43 6.72
N ASN A 58 20.09 -12.95 5.57
CA ASN A 58 20.09 -13.65 4.28
C ASN A 58 19.48 -15.07 4.37
N ASN A 59 18.36 -15.20 5.08
CA ASN A 59 17.67 -16.46 5.30
C ASN A 59 16.27 -16.44 4.67
N ALA A 60 16.17 -16.95 3.45
CA ALA A 60 14.90 -17.17 2.75
C ALA A 60 14.50 -18.65 2.75
N SER A 61 15.01 -19.47 3.67
CA SER A 61 14.69 -20.90 3.71
C SER A 61 13.19 -21.13 3.98
N ALA A 62 12.61 -22.15 3.35
CA ALA A 62 11.19 -22.47 3.48
C ALA A 62 10.74 -22.66 4.93
N SER A 63 11.60 -23.24 5.79
CA SER A 63 11.32 -23.38 7.23
C SER A 63 11.28 -22.04 7.95
N ALA A 64 12.20 -21.12 7.66
CA ALA A 64 12.18 -19.79 8.26
C ALA A 64 10.96 -18.97 7.81
N LEU A 65 10.59 -19.05 6.53
CA LEU A 65 9.41 -18.36 5.99
C LEU A 65 8.09 -18.95 6.53
N TYR A 66 8.05 -20.24 6.84
CA TYR A 66 6.88 -20.89 7.43
C TYR A 66 6.58 -20.42 8.86
N GLU A 67 7.61 -20.01 9.61
CA GLU A 67 7.50 -19.51 10.98
C GLU A 67 7.08 -18.03 11.06
N LEU A 68 7.04 -17.31 9.92
CA LEU A 68 6.57 -15.93 9.92
C LEU A 68 5.12 -15.86 10.44
N PRO A 69 4.79 -14.91 11.33
CA PRO A 69 3.46 -14.77 11.89
C PRO A 69 2.53 -14.22 10.81
N THR A 70 1.71 -15.08 10.23
CA THR A 70 0.76 -14.73 9.17
C THR A 70 -0.61 -15.36 9.41
N ALA A 71 -1.67 -14.64 9.03
CA ALA A 71 -2.99 -15.20 8.81
C ALA A 71 -3.27 -15.24 7.29
N PHE A 72 -3.30 -16.44 6.71
CA PHE A 72 -3.49 -16.63 5.26
C PHE A 72 -4.88 -16.18 4.76
N ASP A 73 -5.89 -16.28 5.59
CA ASP A 73 -7.30 -15.98 5.29
C ASP A 73 -7.74 -14.57 5.62
N TYR A 74 -6.96 -13.82 6.39
CA TYR A 74 -7.30 -12.44 6.70
C TYR A 74 -6.66 -11.46 5.72
N ILE A 75 -6.94 -11.67 4.43
CA ILE A 75 -6.53 -10.81 3.30
C ILE A 75 -6.88 -9.33 3.50
N ARG A 76 -7.86 -9.04 4.36
CA ARG A 76 -8.25 -7.70 4.80
C ARG A 76 -7.17 -6.98 5.64
N LEU A 77 -6.38 -7.73 6.41
CA LEU A 77 -5.31 -7.22 7.27
C LEU A 77 -3.96 -7.13 6.53
N GLY A 78 -3.79 -7.91 5.49
CA GLY A 78 -2.56 -8.02 4.69
C GLY A 78 -2.23 -9.49 4.50
N HIS A 79 -2.17 -9.93 3.25
CA HIS A 79 -1.74 -11.27 2.89
C HIS A 79 -0.20 -11.29 2.82
N PRO A 80 0.52 -12.38 3.16
CA PRO A 80 1.99 -12.43 3.08
C PRO A 80 2.58 -11.83 1.81
N LEU A 81 2.07 -12.24 0.64
CA LEU A 81 2.55 -11.74 -0.64
C LEU A 81 2.26 -10.25 -0.85
N SER A 82 1.10 -9.74 -0.42
CA SER A 82 0.85 -8.29 -0.51
C SER A 82 1.70 -7.51 0.49
N CYS A 83 2.01 -8.08 1.66
CA CYS A 83 2.96 -7.51 2.60
C CYS A 83 4.38 -7.49 2.04
N VAL A 84 4.83 -8.54 1.35
CA VAL A 84 6.13 -8.60 0.67
C VAL A 84 6.20 -7.55 -0.44
N LEU A 85 5.14 -7.42 -1.25
CA LEU A 85 5.03 -6.37 -2.28
C LEU A 85 5.12 -4.97 -1.68
N GLU A 86 4.31 -4.68 -0.65
CA GLU A 86 4.30 -3.40 0.07
C GLU A 86 5.67 -3.09 0.69
N TRP A 87 6.34 -4.10 1.25
CA TRP A 87 7.69 -3.98 1.82
C TRP A 87 8.73 -3.68 0.75
N ALA A 88 8.70 -4.40 -0.38
CA ALA A 88 9.63 -4.21 -1.49
C ALA A 88 9.56 -2.78 -2.04
N ILE A 89 8.35 -2.31 -2.32
CA ILE A 89 8.10 -0.93 -2.79
C ILE A 89 8.60 0.06 -1.74
N ALA A 90 8.28 -0.14 -0.47
CA ALA A 90 8.71 0.76 0.59
C ALA A 90 10.24 0.87 0.69
N LYS A 91 10.97 -0.25 0.53
CA LYS A 91 12.44 -0.25 0.50
C LYS A 91 12.97 0.51 -0.72
N SER A 92 12.44 0.28 -1.91
CA SER A 92 12.83 0.99 -3.14
C SER A 92 12.62 2.51 -3.05
N TYR A 93 11.66 2.96 -2.25
CA TYR A 93 11.37 4.38 -2.02
C TYR A 93 11.89 4.92 -0.69
N ASN A 94 12.71 4.14 0.03
CA ASN A 94 13.28 4.50 1.33
C ASN A 94 12.23 5.05 2.33
N THR A 95 11.07 4.40 2.39
CA THR A 95 9.95 4.74 3.28
C THR A 95 9.60 3.57 4.19
N LYS A 96 8.72 3.78 5.17
CA LYS A 96 8.24 2.71 6.05
C LYS A 96 7.31 1.77 5.28
N ALA A 97 7.43 0.46 5.48
CA ALA A 97 6.54 -0.53 4.87
C ALA A 97 5.05 -0.34 5.21
N ASN A 98 4.75 0.35 6.31
CA ASN A 98 3.39 0.73 6.68
C ASN A 98 2.81 1.86 5.80
N ASN A 99 3.65 2.66 5.15
CA ASN A 99 3.25 3.77 4.28
C ASN A 99 2.83 3.30 2.88
N VAL A 100 3.13 2.06 2.51
CA VAL A 100 2.66 1.45 1.26
C VAL A 100 1.52 0.49 1.58
N ILE A 101 0.40 0.67 0.89
CA ILE A 101 -0.84 -0.09 1.13
C ILE A 101 -1.41 -0.48 -0.22
N SER A 102 -1.44 -1.78 -0.49
CA SER A 102 -2.05 -2.36 -1.68
C SER A 102 -3.54 -2.63 -1.45
N PHE A 103 -4.33 -2.53 -2.52
CA PHE A 103 -5.77 -2.75 -2.54
C PHE A 103 -6.15 -3.56 -3.78
N SER A 104 -7.14 -4.45 -3.64
CA SER A 104 -7.78 -5.04 -4.83
C SER A 104 -8.70 -4.06 -5.56
N SER A 105 -9.07 -2.94 -4.92
CA SER A 105 -9.95 -1.91 -5.46
C SER A 105 -9.16 -0.77 -6.10
N GLU A 106 -9.70 -0.20 -7.17
CA GLU A 106 -9.11 0.97 -7.85
C GLU A 106 -9.48 2.29 -7.14
N THR A 107 -10.64 2.37 -6.51
CA THR A 107 -11.21 3.64 -6.01
C THR A 107 -11.15 3.78 -4.50
N THR A 108 -11.19 2.66 -3.77
CA THR A 108 -11.16 2.66 -2.29
C THR A 108 -9.95 3.38 -1.68
N PRO A 109 -8.70 3.34 -2.19
CA PRO A 109 -7.61 4.14 -1.59
C PRO A 109 -7.90 5.64 -1.61
N ILE A 110 -8.50 6.16 -2.69
CA ILE A 110 -8.87 7.57 -2.81
C ILE A 110 -9.93 7.91 -1.75
N LEU A 111 -10.96 7.07 -1.63
CA LEU A 111 -12.03 7.24 -0.64
C LEU A 111 -11.50 7.17 0.81
N ALA A 112 -10.49 6.33 1.07
CA ALA A 112 -9.89 6.20 2.39
C ALA A 112 -9.22 7.51 2.86
N VAL A 113 -8.47 8.16 1.96
CA VAL A 113 -7.87 9.48 2.22
C VAL A 113 -8.95 10.55 2.35
N LEU A 114 -9.93 10.58 1.44
CA LEU A 114 -11.04 11.54 1.48
C LEU A 114 -11.83 11.44 2.80
N ARG A 115 -12.06 10.23 3.32
CA ARG A 115 -12.70 10.02 4.61
C ARG A 115 -11.93 10.63 5.77
N LYS A 116 -10.62 10.45 5.80
CA LYS A 116 -9.79 11.06 6.85
C LYS A 116 -9.78 12.58 6.73
N ASN A 117 -9.63 13.12 5.52
CA ASN A 117 -9.66 14.56 5.26
C ASN A 117 -11.00 15.19 5.64
N LEU A 118 -12.11 14.52 5.36
CA LEU A 118 -13.46 15.00 5.73
C LEU A 118 -13.60 15.15 7.24
N LEU A 119 -13.15 14.16 8.03
CA LEU A 119 -13.20 14.19 9.49
C LEU A 119 -12.26 15.24 10.08
N ALA A 120 -11.11 15.47 9.44
CA ALA A 120 -10.15 16.49 9.83
C ALA A 120 -10.49 17.90 9.30
N ASN A 121 -11.54 18.03 8.48
CA ASN A 121 -11.91 19.24 7.75
C ASN A 121 -10.74 19.84 6.94
N VAL A 122 -10.00 18.97 6.25
CA VAL A 122 -8.89 19.32 5.35
C VAL A 122 -9.40 19.39 3.91
N ASN A 123 -9.09 20.49 3.21
CA ASN A 123 -9.38 20.59 1.77
C ASN A 123 -8.54 19.56 1.02
N THR A 124 -9.12 18.93 0.00
CA THR A 124 -8.43 17.90 -0.79
C THR A 124 -8.41 18.29 -2.26
N GLN A 125 -7.26 18.20 -2.89
CA GLN A 125 -7.11 18.27 -4.33
C GLN A 125 -6.73 16.89 -4.86
N ILE A 126 -7.49 16.37 -5.82
CA ILE A 126 -7.17 15.15 -6.55
C ILE A 126 -6.59 15.56 -7.90
N ASN A 127 -5.27 15.41 -7.99
CA ASN A 127 -4.48 15.58 -9.19
C ASN A 127 -4.48 14.28 -9.99
N TYR A 128 -4.76 14.32 -11.29
CA TYR A 128 -4.76 13.11 -12.10
C TYR A 128 -4.28 13.33 -13.53
N THR A 129 -3.64 12.30 -14.08
CA THR A 129 -3.24 12.22 -15.49
C THR A 129 -4.18 11.26 -16.23
N GLY A 130 -4.45 11.53 -17.51
CA GLY A 130 -5.29 10.64 -18.32
C GLY A 130 -6.76 10.63 -17.86
N GLU A 131 -7.23 9.47 -17.42
CA GLU A 131 -8.61 9.23 -16.98
C GLU A 131 -8.64 8.76 -15.52
N LEU A 132 -9.67 9.18 -14.80
CA LEU A 132 -9.99 8.61 -13.49
C LEU A 132 -10.52 7.18 -13.66
N PRO A 133 -10.46 6.32 -12.62
CA PRO A 133 -11.00 4.97 -12.69
C PRO A 133 -12.46 4.97 -13.13
N ALA A 134 -12.86 3.99 -13.94
CA ALA A 134 -14.21 3.92 -14.50
C ALA A 134 -15.32 3.93 -13.42
N TYR A 135 -15.02 3.41 -12.23
CA TYR A 135 -15.93 3.35 -11.10
C TYR A 135 -15.81 4.53 -10.12
N PHE A 136 -15.01 5.55 -10.45
CA PHE A 136 -14.91 6.79 -9.68
C PHE A 136 -15.85 7.85 -10.26
N ASP A 137 -17.10 7.87 -9.79
CA ASP A 137 -18.06 8.92 -10.15
C ASP A 137 -17.90 10.12 -9.20
N ALA A 138 -17.25 11.17 -9.68
CA ALA A 138 -16.94 12.35 -8.88
C ALA A 138 -18.19 13.09 -8.38
N ASP A 139 -19.27 13.12 -9.16
CA ASP A 139 -20.51 13.80 -8.78
C ASP A 139 -21.23 13.04 -7.67
N VAL A 140 -21.25 11.71 -7.75
CA VAL A 140 -21.79 10.87 -6.68
C VAL A 140 -20.94 11.00 -5.41
N VAL A 141 -19.61 10.94 -5.53
CA VAL A 141 -18.68 11.03 -4.40
C VAL A 141 -18.80 12.40 -3.70
N LYS A 142 -19.00 13.50 -4.43
CA LYS A 142 -19.23 14.83 -3.83
C LYS A 142 -20.65 15.01 -3.29
N ASN A 143 -21.66 14.82 -4.13
CA ASN A 143 -23.01 15.30 -3.85
C ASN A 143 -23.83 14.30 -3.03
N ILE A 144 -23.52 13.01 -3.11
CA ILE A 144 -24.26 11.95 -2.40
C ILE A 144 -23.48 11.51 -1.15
N TYR A 145 -22.19 11.18 -1.32
CA TYR A 145 -21.35 10.77 -0.18
C TYR A 145 -20.81 11.94 0.65
N GLY A 146 -20.91 13.18 0.15
CA GLY A 146 -20.56 14.38 0.91
C GLY A 146 -19.06 14.64 1.06
N TYR A 147 -18.20 13.97 0.28
CA TYR A 147 -16.76 14.22 0.32
C TYR A 147 -16.42 15.57 -0.31
N LYS A 148 -15.48 16.28 0.32
CA LYS A 148 -15.01 17.60 -0.14
C LYS A 148 -13.67 17.46 -0.85
N PHE A 149 -13.68 17.71 -2.15
CA PHE A 149 -12.45 17.75 -2.95
C PHE A 149 -12.63 18.58 -4.22
N GLU A 150 -11.53 18.97 -4.81
CA GLU A 150 -11.45 19.49 -6.18
C GLU A 150 -10.69 18.53 -7.07
N LEU A 151 -11.07 18.49 -8.36
CA LEU A 151 -10.39 17.69 -9.36
C LEU A 151 -9.48 18.61 -10.17
N ASN A 152 -8.24 18.22 -10.34
CA ASN A 152 -7.26 18.93 -11.15
C ASN A 152 -6.60 17.96 -12.13
N LYS A 153 -6.87 18.14 -13.43
CA LYS A 153 -6.22 17.32 -14.47
C LYS A 153 -4.88 17.95 -14.82
N VAL A 154 -3.80 17.19 -14.70
CA VAL A 154 -2.44 17.64 -14.97
C VAL A 154 -1.81 16.82 -16.10
N GLU A 155 -0.83 17.40 -16.80
CA GLU A 155 -0.10 16.72 -17.88
C GLU A 155 0.88 15.67 -17.34
N SER A 156 1.50 15.95 -16.20
CA SER A 156 2.43 15.06 -15.51
C SER A 156 2.49 15.38 -14.01
N ILE A 157 3.21 14.54 -13.24
CA ILE A 157 3.39 14.73 -11.79
C ILE A 157 4.14 16.04 -11.47
N GLU A 158 5.09 16.46 -12.32
CA GLU A 158 5.87 17.68 -12.14
C GLU A 158 5.03 18.96 -12.28
N ALA A 159 3.87 18.86 -12.94
CA ALA A 159 2.93 19.97 -13.08
C ALA A 159 2.06 20.18 -11.83
N VAL A 160 2.15 19.31 -10.81
CA VAL A 160 1.39 19.45 -9.57
C VAL A 160 1.96 20.61 -8.73
N ALA A 161 1.18 21.67 -8.61
CA ALA A 161 1.52 22.83 -7.79
C ALA A 161 1.31 22.54 -6.30
N ALA A 162 1.97 23.34 -5.45
CA ALA A 162 1.70 23.31 -4.01
C ALA A 162 0.25 23.68 -3.72
N PHE A 163 -0.36 23.00 -2.75
CA PHE A 163 -1.77 23.14 -2.38
C PHE A 163 -1.91 23.34 -0.87
N ASP A 164 -2.77 24.28 -0.46
CA ASP A 164 -3.10 24.49 0.96
C ASP A 164 -4.18 23.48 1.40
N GLY A 165 -3.70 22.30 1.78
CA GLY A 165 -4.53 21.16 2.14
C GLY A 165 -3.82 19.85 1.83
N SER A 166 -4.58 18.82 1.51
CA SER A 166 -4.08 17.50 1.15
C SER A 166 -4.11 17.30 -0.37
N SER A 167 -2.99 16.85 -0.93
CA SER A 167 -2.81 16.58 -2.36
C SER A 167 -2.71 15.07 -2.63
N ILE A 168 -3.66 14.55 -3.41
CA ILE A 168 -3.67 13.15 -3.88
C ILE A 168 -3.31 13.15 -5.37
N PHE A 169 -2.30 12.38 -5.78
CA PHE A 169 -2.01 12.15 -7.19
C PHE A 169 -2.48 10.76 -7.62
N VAL A 170 -3.29 10.70 -8.67
CA VAL A 170 -3.87 9.46 -9.22
C VAL A 170 -3.35 9.25 -10.64
N SER A 171 -2.78 8.07 -10.89
CA SER A 171 -2.26 7.71 -12.21
C SER A 171 -2.51 6.24 -12.56
N GLN A 172 -2.41 5.92 -13.84
CA GLN A 172 -2.55 4.56 -14.38
C GLN A 172 -1.29 4.17 -15.16
N PRO A 173 -0.14 3.95 -14.48
CA PRO A 173 1.10 3.59 -15.16
C PRO A 173 1.07 2.13 -15.64
N ASN A 174 1.93 1.80 -16.61
CA ASN A 174 2.14 0.40 -17.03
C ASN A 174 2.76 -0.44 -15.89
N ASP A 175 3.64 0.16 -15.10
CA ASP A 175 4.23 -0.44 -13.90
C ASP A 175 3.58 0.20 -12.66
N ILE A 176 2.71 -0.55 -11.99
CA ILE A 176 1.96 -0.09 -10.83
C ILE A 176 2.87 0.18 -9.61
N CYS A 177 4.04 -0.43 -9.57
CA CYS A 177 4.99 -0.32 -8.45
C CYS A 177 5.89 0.92 -8.56
N ARG A 178 5.90 1.59 -9.72
CA ARG A 178 6.73 2.76 -9.97
C ARG A 178 6.02 4.06 -9.60
N PHE A 179 6.58 4.76 -8.63
CA PHE A 179 6.23 6.10 -8.20
C PHE A 179 7.32 7.11 -8.60
N ASP A 180 6.90 8.28 -9.06
CA ASP A 180 7.77 9.43 -9.28
C ASP A 180 7.44 10.46 -8.18
N LEU A 181 8.29 10.53 -7.15
CA LEU A 181 8.01 11.32 -5.94
C LEU A 181 8.41 12.80 -6.12
N VAL A 182 7.53 13.69 -5.66
CA VAL A 182 7.68 15.16 -5.67
C VAL A 182 7.18 15.70 -4.34
N SER A 183 7.68 16.86 -3.92
CA SER A 183 7.35 17.43 -2.60
C SER A 183 5.90 17.90 -2.45
N ASN A 184 5.18 18.12 -3.55
CA ASN A 184 3.85 18.75 -3.55
C ASN A 184 2.69 17.75 -3.48
N VAL A 185 2.98 16.46 -3.27
CA VAL A 185 1.99 15.38 -3.22
C VAL A 185 2.15 14.59 -1.93
N ASP A 186 1.03 14.46 -1.21
CA ASP A 186 0.95 13.75 0.06
C ASP A 186 0.66 12.26 -0.14
N PHE A 187 -0.16 11.94 -1.14
CA PHE A 187 -0.66 10.59 -1.37
C PHE A 187 -0.58 10.24 -2.86
N TYR A 188 0.03 9.11 -3.16
CA TYR A 188 0.12 8.60 -4.53
C TYR A 188 -0.75 7.37 -4.68
N VAL A 189 -1.59 7.35 -5.71
CA VAL A 189 -2.43 6.20 -6.06
C VAL A 189 -2.09 5.77 -7.48
N ASN A 190 -1.38 4.67 -7.59
CA ASN A 190 -1.17 3.98 -8.86
C ASN A 190 -2.23 2.91 -9.05
N ILE A 191 -2.84 2.88 -10.22
CA ILE A 191 -3.98 2.02 -10.52
C ILE A 191 -3.66 1.17 -11.73
N HIS A 192 -4.00 -0.11 -11.64
CA HIS A 192 -3.94 -1.04 -12.76
C HIS A 192 -5.28 -1.77 -12.92
N PRO A 193 -5.89 -1.77 -14.12
CA PRO A 193 -7.26 -2.28 -14.35
C PRO A 193 -7.54 -3.73 -13.92
N HIS A 194 -6.49 -4.54 -13.79
CA HIS A 194 -6.60 -5.96 -13.43
C HIS A 194 -6.01 -6.34 -12.08
N LEU A 195 -5.13 -5.50 -11.52
CA LEU A 195 -4.43 -5.81 -10.27
C LEU A 195 -5.08 -5.11 -9.08
N GLY A 196 -5.65 -3.92 -9.30
CA GLY A 196 -6.19 -3.05 -8.26
C GLY A 196 -5.37 -1.76 -8.18
N SER A 197 -4.98 -1.38 -6.97
CA SER A 197 -4.21 -0.15 -6.75
C SER A 197 -3.18 -0.26 -5.63
N ILE A 198 -2.20 0.64 -5.66
CA ILE A 198 -1.21 0.82 -4.60
C ILE A 198 -1.24 2.28 -4.17
N LEU A 199 -1.47 2.49 -2.87
CA LEU A 199 -1.37 3.78 -2.22
C LEU A 199 -0.01 3.90 -1.54
N LEU A 200 0.74 4.96 -1.84
CA LEU A 200 1.93 5.38 -1.10
C LEU A 200 1.64 6.67 -0.34
N VAL A 201 1.83 6.62 0.98
CA VAL A 201 1.75 7.78 1.88
C VAL A 201 3.13 8.44 1.94
N ASN A 202 3.21 9.69 1.50
CA ASN A 202 4.46 10.42 1.39
C ASN A 202 4.65 11.40 2.57
N GLY A 203 5.86 11.45 3.12
CA GLY A 203 6.23 12.34 4.22
C GLY A 203 5.77 11.89 5.61
N GLU A 204 6.60 12.16 6.63
CA GLU A 204 6.34 11.78 8.03
C GLU A 204 5.05 12.41 8.58
N GLN A 205 4.70 13.61 8.11
CA GLN A 205 3.50 14.32 8.53
C GLN A 205 2.19 13.58 8.22
N ASN A 206 2.22 12.67 7.23
CA ASN A 206 1.05 11.94 6.77
C ASN A 206 0.95 10.52 7.38
N GLU A 207 1.90 10.11 8.23
CA GLU A 207 1.90 8.76 8.84
C GLU A 207 0.66 8.48 9.69
N ASN A 208 0.04 9.52 10.26
CA ASN A 208 -1.20 9.39 11.03
C ASN A 208 -2.41 8.95 10.18
N TYR A 209 -2.33 9.01 8.84
CA TYR A 209 -3.36 8.50 7.93
C TYR A 209 -3.32 6.97 7.80
N VAL A 210 -2.15 6.35 7.98
CA VAL A 210 -1.94 4.93 7.70
C VAL A 210 -2.92 4.04 8.46
N SER A 211 -3.12 4.31 9.76
CA SER A 211 -4.04 3.52 10.59
C SER A 211 -5.50 3.60 10.11
N GLU A 212 -5.96 4.78 9.71
CA GLU A 212 -7.32 5.02 9.21
C GLU A 212 -7.52 4.41 7.82
N ILE A 213 -6.51 4.50 6.95
CA ILE A 213 -6.54 3.88 5.63
C ILE A 213 -6.56 2.35 5.76
N GLN A 214 -5.72 1.79 6.63
CA GLN A 214 -5.74 0.37 6.95
C GLN A 214 -7.08 -0.07 7.54
N HIS A 215 -7.71 0.76 8.39
CA HIS A 215 -9.04 0.49 8.90
C HIS A 215 -10.09 0.42 7.76
N VAL A 216 -10.06 1.35 6.81
CA VAL A 216 -10.92 1.30 5.62
C VAL A 216 -10.64 0.04 4.81
N ARG A 217 -9.39 -0.32 4.58
CA ARG A 217 -9.03 -1.58 3.92
C ARG A 217 -9.67 -2.78 4.61
N ARG A 218 -9.58 -2.85 5.94
CA ARG A 218 -10.11 -3.97 6.75
C ARG A 218 -11.64 -4.08 6.68
N ARG A 219 -12.35 -2.95 6.66
CA ARG A 219 -13.81 -2.92 6.75
C ARG A 219 -14.51 -2.95 5.39
N GLU A 220 -13.95 -2.25 4.41
CA GLU A 220 -14.65 -1.92 3.16
C GLU A 220 -14.12 -2.65 1.92
N THR A 221 -12.91 -3.23 1.98
CA THR A 221 -12.30 -3.92 0.83
C THR A 221 -11.33 -5.02 1.31
N ILE A 222 -10.39 -5.42 0.46
CA ILE A 222 -9.32 -6.37 0.77
C ILE A 222 -7.98 -5.84 0.24
N ALA A 223 -6.87 -6.36 0.76
CA ALA A 223 -5.56 -6.13 0.14
C ALA A 223 -5.51 -6.73 -1.27
N MET A 224 -4.49 -6.36 -2.04
CA MET A 224 -4.21 -7.02 -3.31
C MET A 224 -4.08 -8.54 -3.09
N THR A 225 -4.64 -9.32 -4.02
CA THR A 225 -4.73 -10.78 -3.87
C THR A 225 -3.36 -11.43 -4.05
N PRO A 226 -3.15 -12.66 -3.54
CA PRO A 226 -1.87 -13.36 -3.67
C PRO A 226 -1.37 -13.43 -5.12
N VAL A 227 -2.28 -13.79 -6.04
CA VAL A 227 -1.99 -13.91 -7.48
C VAL A 227 -1.67 -12.56 -8.14
N ASN A 228 -2.24 -11.46 -7.64
CA ASN A 228 -2.00 -10.12 -8.17
C ASN A 228 -0.79 -9.44 -7.52
N SER A 229 -0.22 -10.04 -6.48
CA SER A 229 0.94 -9.50 -5.72
C SER A 229 2.26 -10.18 -6.07
N LEU A 230 2.24 -11.10 -7.05
CA LEU A 230 3.40 -11.87 -7.54
C LEU A 230 4.13 -11.14 -8.67
#